data_AF-A0AAE5VUH2-F1
#
_entry.id   AF-A0AAE5VUH2-F1
#
_cell.length_a   1.000
_cell.length_b   1.000
_cell.length_c   1.000
_cell.angle_alpha   90.00
_cell.angle_beta   90.00
_cell.angle_gamma   90.00
#
_symmetry.space_group_name_H-M   'P 1'
#
loop_
_entity.id
_entity.type
_entity.pdbx_description
1 polymer ?
#
loop_
_entity_poly.entity_id
_entity_poly.type
_entity_poly.pdbx_seq_one_letter_code
_entity_poly.pdbx_strand_id
1 'polypeptide(L)'
;MLSKCADWGNGYFGNVRLKVLTVLDKQIHDRMILVRSNGRPVAGYHLSNSIQRANDNYPLLATPIPQDVLQQVFEYTDQIVQRAVHGDGKTAPNAKLIFDSSTTTGAEDDNRVEINSRFSFTDLPRAGDVFSWWLDDSDLSGLSGDDLKELLERKGIIKDGHLDEELFGSVPEKLWIEGLPLEDFNSAWDALGCILANSAAGQLYTADQGSLPSSLNAALLNYLMPTRGDAIQPRIKKIRLDLEHYRVKDLNTLLLSNTEPHYIFPYSPTDSSWGDYYALLLMWSRNPYELVSWLSRICSKPIEDLRSHVLAVEGFKRICLGLGFDKHADQIDALLSSDTDMVVWVGLHAFQDALKNGTLGIEALVKIDSLKDPRTVLCWLINEAHFVSSDIKPHLITKLTQSIEAPLTDNNLHELLQPVRGRLGRLHHLTPWILESLLVPMLEQKSIDAAQVSRKWLAELTAQWRVALENQDLYFTLLADGAFTDELAILTAYLAPSDQQVIFEGIRKVFDAAARTIYKPLSAQISWRSHIRAHEVNLWLFGLTRRIAVLVHDDVRQQLEELLLESEAIVERLPPCSSRSIISDELLTFVKGDPDQIKSHSLHQTIQTAIKPHH
;
A
#
# COMPACT_ATOMS: atom_id res chain seq x y z
N MET A 1 32.00 -14.87 -5.05
CA MET A 1 30.65 -15.02 -4.47
C MET A 1 30.67 -14.72 -2.98
N LEU A 2 31.35 -15.51 -2.15
CA LEU A 2 31.38 -15.28 -0.69
C LEU A 2 31.89 -13.88 -0.28
N SER A 3 32.88 -13.29 -0.97
CA SER A 3 33.28 -11.90 -0.67
C SER A 3 32.19 -10.89 -1.02
N LYS A 4 31.41 -11.10 -2.09
CA LYS A 4 30.25 -10.26 -2.46
C LYS A 4 29.08 -10.45 -1.51
N CYS A 5 28.91 -11.66 -0.98
CA CYS A 5 27.97 -11.92 0.12
C CYS A 5 28.46 -11.24 1.41
N ALA A 6 29.76 -11.24 1.71
CA ALA A 6 30.31 -10.48 2.82
C ALA A 6 30.11 -8.95 2.63
N ASP A 7 30.31 -8.43 1.42
CA ASP A 7 29.96 -7.04 1.06
C ASP A 7 28.46 -6.78 1.25
N TRP A 8 27.57 -7.72 0.91
CA TRP A 8 26.13 -7.64 1.20
C TRP A 8 25.84 -7.64 2.71
N GLY A 9 26.60 -8.42 3.47
CA GLY A 9 26.55 -8.45 4.94
C GLY A 9 26.99 -7.15 5.58
N ASN A 10 27.92 -6.41 4.94
CA ASN A 10 28.52 -5.18 5.46
C ASN A 10 27.92 -3.89 4.86
N GLY A 11 27.22 -3.98 3.73
CA GLY A 11 26.59 -2.85 3.04
C GLY A 11 25.12 -2.62 3.44
N TYR A 12 24.64 -1.40 3.21
CA TYR A 12 23.24 -1.01 3.44
C TYR A 12 22.39 -1.35 2.20
N PHE A 13 21.57 -2.40 2.30
CA PHE A 13 20.63 -2.84 1.25
C PHE A 13 19.17 -2.92 1.75
N GLY A 14 18.81 -2.13 2.78
CA GLY A 14 17.45 -2.06 3.32
C GLY A 14 16.97 -3.32 4.07
N ASN A 15 15.67 -3.63 3.97
CA ASN A 15 14.98 -4.72 4.68
C ASN A 15 15.21 -6.14 4.10
N VAL A 16 16.12 -6.32 3.13
CA VAL A 16 16.24 -7.56 2.36
C VAL A 16 17.17 -8.56 3.07
N ARG A 17 16.60 -9.65 3.59
CA ARG A 17 17.37 -10.79 4.15
C ARG A 17 17.83 -11.71 3.02
N LEU A 18 19.13 -11.94 2.93
CA LEU A 18 19.74 -12.81 1.93
C LEU A 18 20.24 -14.10 2.57
N LYS A 19 19.70 -15.24 2.15
CA LYS A 19 20.26 -16.57 2.44
C LYS A 19 20.76 -17.18 1.14
N VAL A 20 21.96 -17.76 1.17
CA VAL A 20 22.56 -18.48 0.05
C VAL A 20 22.84 -19.91 0.51
N LEU A 21 22.14 -20.83 -0.13
CA LEU A 21 22.27 -22.27 0.06
C LEU A 21 22.96 -22.87 -1.16
N THR A 22 23.78 -23.89 -0.94
CA THR A 22 24.29 -24.74 -2.01
C THR A 22 23.46 -26.01 -2.08
N VAL A 23 23.16 -26.48 -3.29
CA VAL A 23 22.54 -27.78 -3.56
C VAL A 23 23.50 -28.59 -4.45
N LEU A 24 23.37 -29.93 -4.43
CA LEU A 24 24.25 -30.79 -5.23
C LEU A 24 24.07 -30.53 -6.73
N ASP A 25 25.16 -30.73 -7.47
CA ASP A 25 25.17 -30.57 -8.92
C ASP A 25 24.09 -31.46 -9.54
N LYS A 26 23.32 -30.91 -10.50
CA LYS A 26 22.16 -31.54 -11.17
C LYS A 26 20.84 -31.63 -10.40
N GLN A 27 20.71 -31.04 -9.20
CA GLN A 27 19.40 -30.99 -8.49
C GLN A 27 18.53 -29.79 -8.90
N ILE A 28 19.15 -28.67 -9.26
CA ILE A 28 18.48 -27.50 -9.84
C ILE A 28 19.26 -27.12 -11.10
N HIS A 29 18.67 -27.38 -12.26
CA HIS A 29 19.25 -27.01 -13.55
C HIS A 29 18.84 -25.60 -14.01
N ASP A 30 17.72 -25.10 -13.49
CA ASP A 30 17.11 -23.85 -13.90
C ASP A 30 17.46 -22.69 -12.97
N ARG A 31 17.67 -21.51 -13.54
CA ARG A 31 17.91 -20.26 -12.79
C ARG A 31 16.58 -19.53 -12.67
N MET A 32 16.13 -19.28 -11.45
CA MET A 32 14.78 -18.76 -11.24
C MET A 32 14.78 -17.67 -10.17
N ILE A 33 13.95 -16.65 -10.35
CA ILE A 33 13.59 -15.66 -9.33
C ILE A 33 12.16 -15.98 -8.91
N LEU A 34 11.94 -16.28 -7.64
CA LEU A 34 10.62 -16.63 -7.13
C LEU A 34 10.24 -15.65 -6.01
N VAL A 35 9.06 -15.03 -6.11
CA VAL A 35 8.57 -13.98 -5.20
C VAL A 35 7.31 -14.44 -4.47
N ARG A 36 7.35 -14.38 -3.13
CA ARG A 36 6.19 -14.64 -2.25
C ARG A 36 5.80 -13.39 -1.47
N SER A 37 4.51 -13.25 -1.20
CA SER A 37 3.96 -12.30 -0.22
C SER A 37 3.11 -13.07 0.78
N ASN A 38 3.37 -12.89 2.08
CA ASN A 38 2.69 -13.59 3.17
C ASN A 38 2.60 -15.12 2.96
N GLY A 39 3.69 -15.73 2.44
CA GLY A 39 3.77 -17.17 2.17
C GLY A 39 3.09 -17.63 0.87
N ARG A 40 2.35 -16.77 0.16
CA ARG A 40 1.71 -17.10 -1.12
C ARG A 40 2.61 -16.74 -2.30
N PRO A 41 2.74 -17.61 -3.32
CA PRO A 41 3.33 -17.26 -4.60
C PRO A 41 2.68 -16.04 -5.26
N VAL A 42 3.46 -15.03 -5.62
CA VAL A 42 2.97 -13.81 -6.29
C VAL A 42 3.56 -13.66 -7.68
N ALA A 43 4.83 -14.03 -7.86
CA ALA A 43 5.48 -14.01 -9.17
C ALA A 43 6.64 -14.99 -9.23
N GLY A 44 7.02 -15.37 -10.44
CA GLY A 44 8.20 -16.18 -10.71
C GLY A 44 8.78 -15.86 -12.07
N TYR A 45 10.09 -15.99 -12.23
CA TYR A 45 10.80 -15.73 -13.49
C TYR A 45 11.89 -16.79 -13.70
N HIS A 46 11.98 -17.33 -14.91
CA HIS A 46 13.09 -18.16 -15.36
C HIS A 46 14.13 -17.31 -16.09
N LEU A 47 15.42 -17.57 -15.85
CA LEU A 47 16.53 -16.83 -16.43
C LEU A 47 17.27 -17.71 -17.45
N SER A 48 17.19 -17.33 -18.73
CA SER A 48 17.75 -18.13 -19.83
C SER A 48 19.27 -18.08 -19.94
N ASN A 49 19.92 -17.08 -19.32
CA ASN A 49 21.38 -16.89 -19.31
C ASN A 49 21.93 -16.58 -17.91
N SER A 50 23.26 -16.72 -17.74
CA SER A 50 23.93 -16.49 -16.46
C SER A 50 23.93 -15.00 -16.11
N ILE A 51 23.69 -14.68 -14.83
CA ILE A 51 23.75 -13.30 -14.32
C ILE A 51 25.17 -12.73 -14.41
N GLN A 52 26.21 -13.56 -14.53
CA GLN A 52 27.61 -13.12 -14.63
C GLN A 52 28.15 -13.21 -16.05
N ARG A 53 28.72 -12.09 -16.55
CA ARG A 53 29.49 -11.88 -17.81
C ARG A 53 28.83 -12.27 -19.14
N ALA A 54 27.84 -13.17 -19.17
CA ALA A 54 27.07 -13.46 -20.37
C ALA A 54 26.23 -12.25 -20.83
N ASN A 55 25.88 -11.37 -19.87
CA ASN A 55 25.14 -10.14 -20.11
C ASN A 55 25.96 -9.02 -20.76
N ASP A 56 27.27 -9.17 -20.86
CA ASP A 56 28.14 -8.18 -21.50
C ASP A 56 27.94 -8.18 -23.03
N ASN A 57 27.47 -9.31 -23.59
CA ASN A 57 27.29 -9.51 -25.04
C ASN A 57 25.83 -9.77 -25.45
N TYR A 58 24.94 -10.20 -24.53
CA TYR A 58 23.55 -10.51 -24.81
C TYR A 58 22.64 -10.08 -23.66
N PRO A 59 21.46 -9.47 -23.90
CA PRO A 59 20.56 -9.08 -22.82
C PRO A 59 20.10 -10.30 -22.01
N LEU A 60 19.98 -10.14 -20.68
CA LEU A 60 19.41 -11.15 -19.79
C LEU A 60 17.93 -11.33 -20.13
N LEU A 61 17.56 -12.51 -20.63
CA LEU A 61 16.16 -12.83 -20.88
C LEU A 61 15.56 -13.47 -19.63
N ALA A 62 14.68 -12.71 -18.97
CA ALA A 62 13.85 -13.17 -17.88
C ALA A 62 12.45 -13.50 -18.40
N THR A 63 12.04 -14.76 -18.31
CA THR A 63 10.73 -15.24 -18.77
C THR A 63 9.82 -15.46 -17.57
N PRO A 64 8.66 -14.78 -17.46
CA PRO A 64 7.75 -15.01 -16.35
C PRO A 64 7.26 -16.47 -16.34
N ILE A 65 7.18 -17.05 -15.14
CA ILE A 65 6.65 -18.38 -14.90
C ILE A 65 5.12 -18.26 -14.87
N PRO A 66 4.40 -19.00 -15.74
CA PRO A 66 2.94 -18.95 -15.79
C PRO A 66 2.29 -19.27 -14.44
N GLN A 67 1.18 -18.59 -14.13
CA GLN A 67 0.54 -18.62 -12.81
C GLN A 67 -0.03 -19.99 -12.45
N ASP A 68 -0.48 -20.75 -13.44
CA ASP A 68 -0.99 -22.12 -13.33
C ASP A 68 0.08 -23.14 -12.89
N VAL A 69 1.34 -22.92 -13.28
CA VAL A 69 2.48 -23.75 -12.83
C VAL A 69 3.27 -23.12 -11.69
N LEU A 70 3.04 -21.84 -11.38
CA LEU A 70 3.80 -21.09 -10.37
C LEU A 70 3.75 -21.78 -9.00
N GLN A 71 2.57 -22.22 -8.56
CA GLN A 71 2.41 -22.95 -7.30
C GLN A 71 3.21 -24.26 -7.30
N GLN A 72 3.17 -25.02 -8.40
CA GLN A 72 3.90 -26.29 -8.54
C GLN A 72 5.42 -26.07 -8.57
N VAL A 73 5.88 -25.00 -9.19
CA VAL A 73 7.30 -24.59 -9.20
C VAL A 73 7.76 -24.22 -7.79
N PHE A 74 6.94 -23.48 -7.04
CA PHE A 74 7.23 -23.15 -5.65
C PHE A 74 7.26 -24.39 -4.76
N GLU A 75 6.31 -25.31 -4.93
CA GLU A 75 6.29 -26.59 -4.21
C GLU A 75 7.49 -27.47 -4.58
N TYR A 76 7.86 -27.52 -5.85
CA TYR A 76 9.06 -28.23 -6.32
C TYR A 76 10.33 -27.65 -5.69
N THR A 77 10.47 -26.32 -5.72
CA THR A 77 11.62 -25.61 -5.14
C THR A 77 11.66 -25.79 -3.62
N ASP A 78 10.52 -25.67 -2.94
CA ASP A 78 10.39 -25.91 -1.50
C ASP A 78 10.73 -27.36 -1.16
N GLN A 79 10.26 -28.33 -1.93
CA GLN A 79 10.59 -29.74 -1.71
C GLN A 79 12.09 -29.99 -1.89
N ILE A 80 12.74 -29.36 -2.86
CA ILE A 80 14.20 -29.45 -3.03
C ILE A 80 14.92 -28.81 -1.83
N VAL A 81 14.52 -27.60 -1.44
CA VAL A 81 15.12 -26.90 -0.29
C VAL A 81 14.89 -27.68 1.01
N GLN A 82 13.68 -28.18 1.25
CA GLN A 82 13.32 -28.98 2.42
C GLN A 82 14.09 -30.31 2.45
N ARG A 83 14.13 -31.06 1.35
CA ARG A 83 14.92 -32.30 1.25
C ARG A 83 16.40 -32.04 1.47
N ALA A 84 16.92 -30.94 0.92
CA ALA A 84 18.33 -30.62 1.04
C ALA A 84 18.70 -30.10 2.45
N VAL A 85 17.80 -29.38 3.15
CA VAL A 85 18.04 -28.81 4.49
C VAL A 85 17.74 -29.80 5.63
N HIS A 86 16.70 -30.63 5.50
CA HIS A 86 16.22 -31.50 6.59
C HIS A 86 16.45 -33.01 6.33
N GLY A 87 16.82 -33.39 5.10
CA GLY A 87 16.92 -34.80 4.70
C GLY A 87 15.54 -35.46 4.55
N ASP A 88 15.49 -36.58 3.81
CA ASP A 88 14.26 -37.35 3.56
C ASP A 88 14.14 -38.60 4.46
N GLY A 89 14.90 -38.62 5.56
CA GLY A 89 14.98 -39.75 6.50
C GLY A 89 15.80 -40.94 6.01
N LYS A 90 16.24 -40.97 4.74
CA LYS A 90 17.12 -42.01 4.15
C LYS A 90 18.47 -41.47 3.68
N THR A 91 18.55 -40.19 3.35
CA THR A 91 19.79 -39.50 2.97
C THR A 91 20.08 -38.32 3.92
N ALA A 92 21.36 -38.11 4.23
CA ALA A 92 21.78 -37.00 5.08
C ALA A 92 21.53 -35.64 4.39
N PRO A 93 21.24 -34.57 5.15
CA PRO A 93 21.07 -33.22 4.60
C PRO A 93 22.29 -32.82 3.76
N ASN A 94 22.02 -32.40 2.54
CA ASN A 94 23.00 -32.23 1.47
C ASN A 94 23.05 -30.78 0.94
N ALA A 95 22.18 -29.88 1.42
CA ALA A 95 22.38 -28.45 1.26
C ALA A 95 23.25 -27.88 2.38
N LYS A 96 24.29 -27.14 1.99
CA LYS A 96 25.06 -26.34 2.93
C LYS A 96 24.64 -24.88 2.81
N LEU A 97 24.18 -24.29 3.91
CA LEU A 97 24.04 -22.84 4.04
C LEU A 97 25.44 -22.24 3.98
N ILE A 98 25.75 -21.54 2.90
CA ILE A 98 27.08 -20.94 2.68
C ILE A 98 27.11 -19.46 3.03
N PHE A 99 25.95 -18.82 3.12
CA PHE A 99 25.81 -17.47 3.62
C PHE A 99 24.40 -17.24 4.14
N ASP A 100 24.28 -16.58 5.27
CA ASP A 100 23.02 -16.06 5.75
C ASP A 100 23.28 -14.68 6.32
N SER A 101 22.67 -13.64 5.73
CA SER A 101 22.84 -12.26 6.15
C SER A 101 22.40 -12.00 7.59
N SER A 102 21.64 -12.93 8.19
CA SER A 102 21.30 -12.91 9.63
C SER A 102 22.40 -13.50 10.52
N THR A 103 23.30 -14.31 9.96
CA THR A 103 24.45 -14.94 10.65
C THR A 103 25.76 -14.18 10.45
N THR A 104 25.84 -13.30 9.45
CA THR A 104 26.97 -12.38 9.24
C THR A 104 26.91 -11.24 10.27
N THR A 105 26.91 -11.60 11.54
CA THR A 105 27.36 -10.74 12.63
C THR A 105 28.88 -10.74 12.53
N GLY A 106 29.41 -9.80 11.74
CA GLY A 106 30.84 -9.52 11.73
C GLY A 106 31.30 -9.27 13.16
N ALA A 107 32.48 -9.79 13.48
CA ALA A 107 33.15 -9.64 14.76
C ALA A 107 33.51 -8.15 15.02
N GLU A 108 32.51 -7.36 15.39
CA GLU A 108 32.57 -6.06 16.09
C GLU A 108 31.33 -5.94 17.01
N ASP A 109 30.90 -7.08 17.55
CA ASP A 109 29.64 -7.26 18.30
C ASP A 109 29.76 -6.90 19.79
N ASP A 110 30.76 -6.10 20.16
CA ASP A 110 31.00 -5.63 21.52
C ASP A 110 30.07 -4.47 21.92
N ASN A 111 29.13 -4.06 21.06
CA ASN A 111 28.20 -2.94 21.26
C ASN A 111 26.70 -3.33 21.19
N ARG A 112 26.37 -4.60 21.48
CA ARG A 112 25.00 -5.17 21.42
C ARG A 112 23.98 -4.61 22.40
N VAL A 113 24.37 -3.80 23.38
CA VAL A 113 23.43 -3.27 24.39
C VAL A 113 22.55 -2.21 23.72
N GLU A 114 21.26 -2.51 23.56
CA GLU A 114 20.23 -1.57 23.10
C GLU A 114 20.33 -0.23 23.83
N ILE A 115 20.05 0.90 23.16
CA ILE A 115 20.23 2.24 23.78
C ILE A 115 19.52 2.33 25.13
N ASN A 116 18.35 1.70 25.24
CA ASN A 116 17.52 1.63 26.42
C ASN A 116 17.97 0.60 27.47
N SER A 117 18.85 -0.32 27.11
CA SER A 117 19.48 -1.27 28.05
C SER A 117 20.84 -0.79 28.55
N ARG A 118 21.32 0.39 28.10
CA ARG A 118 22.59 1.00 28.55
C ARG A 118 22.47 1.71 29.89
N PHE A 119 21.25 2.10 30.26
CA PHE A 119 21.00 2.94 31.42
C PHE A 119 19.92 2.27 32.27
N SER A 120 20.22 2.06 33.55
CA SER A 120 19.20 1.83 34.58
C SER A 120 18.44 3.13 34.86
N PHE A 121 17.26 3.03 35.48
CA PHE A 121 16.49 4.18 35.96
C PHE A 121 17.21 4.98 37.07
N THR A 122 18.35 4.50 37.57
CA THR A 122 19.22 5.18 38.53
C THR A 122 20.41 5.91 37.89
N ASP A 123 20.82 5.52 36.68
CA ASP A 123 22.16 5.85 36.16
C ASP A 123 22.23 7.23 35.49
N LEU A 124 21.09 7.71 34.99
CA LEU A 124 21.05 8.96 34.23
C LEU A 124 21.30 10.18 35.14
N PRO A 125 21.90 11.25 34.60
CA PRO A 125 22.04 12.51 35.33
C PRO A 125 20.66 12.98 35.82
N ARG A 126 20.62 13.56 37.02
CA ARG A 126 19.38 14.07 37.65
C ARG A 126 18.36 12.98 38.04
N ALA A 127 18.68 11.68 37.94
CA ALA A 127 17.76 10.62 38.36
C ALA A 127 17.26 10.80 39.81
N GLY A 128 18.16 11.13 40.74
CA GLY A 128 17.81 11.40 42.13
C GLY A 128 16.91 12.63 42.30
N ASP A 129 17.08 13.66 41.47
CA ASP A 129 16.21 14.85 41.47
C ASP A 129 14.80 14.51 40.98
N VAL A 130 14.69 13.62 39.99
CA VAL A 130 13.39 13.14 39.51
C VAL A 130 12.71 12.27 40.56
N PHE A 131 13.44 11.37 41.24
CA PHE A 131 12.86 10.60 42.35
C PHE A 131 12.48 11.48 43.53
N SER A 132 13.32 12.46 43.86
CA SER A 132 13.06 13.45 44.92
C SER A 132 11.79 14.23 44.62
N TRP A 133 11.65 14.71 43.39
CA TRP A 133 10.42 15.34 42.93
C TRP A 133 9.26 14.35 42.93
N TRP A 134 9.40 13.12 42.45
CA TRP A 134 8.28 12.16 42.35
C TRP A 134 7.71 11.80 43.72
N LEU A 135 8.58 11.56 44.71
CA LEU A 135 8.22 11.05 46.04
C LEU A 135 8.14 12.14 47.13
N ASP A 136 8.42 13.39 46.78
CA ASP A 136 8.57 14.50 47.73
C ASP A 136 9.63 14.22 48.82
N ASP A 137 10.73 13.56 48.43
CA ASP A 137 11.82 13.13 49.31
C ASP A 137 13.14 13.83 48.95
N SER A 138 13.47 14.89 49.68
CA SER A 138 14.68 15.70 49.45
C SER A 138 15.99 14.94 49.63
N ASP A 139 16.01 13.80 50.33
CA ASP A 139 17.25 13.03 50.55
C ASP A 139 17.78 12.41 49.25
N LEU A 140 16.93 12.28 48.22
CA LEU A 140 17.26 11.68 46.93
C LEU A 140 17.91 12.69 45.97
N SER A 141 17.76 13.99 46.22
CA SER A 141 18.21 15.04 45.30
C SER A 141 19.73 15.02 45.10
N GLY A 142 20.16 15.23 43.85
CA GLY A 142 21.56 15.23 43.45
C GLY A 142 22.25 13.87 43.37
N LEU A 143 21.57 12.76 43.71
CA LEU A 143 22.12 11.41 43.62
C LEU A 143 21.91 10.78 42.24
N SER A 144 22.84 9.91 41.83
CA SER A 144 22.70 9.06 40.64
C SER A 144 23.57 7.81 40.77
N GLY A 145 23.38 6.84 39.88
CA GLY A 145 24.13 5.58 39.85
C GLY A 145 23.93 4.74 41.12
N ASP A 146 25.02 4.14 41.60
CA ASP A 146 25.00 3.22 42.74
C ASP A 146 24.56 3.90 44.05
N ASP A 147 24.97 5.16 44.29
CA ASP A 147 24.60 5.91 45.51
C ASP A 147 23.07 6.09 45.63
N LEU A 148 22.43 6.40 44.51
CA LEU A 148 20.96 6.51 44.44
C LEU A 148 20.32 5.13 44.63
N LYS A 149 20.84 4.11 43.95
CA LYS A 149 20.32 2.75 44.02
C LYS A 149 20.33 2.21 45.45
N GLU A 150 21.45 2.34 46.16
CA GLU A 150 21.57 1.90 47.56
C GLU A 150 20.63 2.65 48.50
N LEU A 151 20.38 3.93 48.26
CA LEU A 151 19.42 4.69 49.07
C LEU A 151 17.97 4.27 48.78
N LEU A 152 17.60 4.07 47.51
CA LEU A 152 16.28 3.60 47.12
C LEU A 152 15.98 2.18 47.66
N GLU A 153 16.96 1.28 47.63
CA GLU A 153 16.85 -0.06 48.23
C GLU A 153 16.67 0.02 49.75
N ARG A 154 17.47 0.85 50.45
CA ARG A 154 17.33 1.06 51.90
C ARG A 154 15.98 1.66 52.29
N LYS A 155 15.42 2.54 51.47
CA LYS A 155 14.08 3.12 51.68
C LYS A 155 12.95 2.18 51.25
N GLY A 156 13.24 1.00 50.72
CA GLY A 156 12.25 0.03 50.27
C GLY A 156 11.47 0.44 49.01
N ILE A 157 12.01 1.42 48.26
CA ILE A 157 11.43 1.94 47.02
C ILE A 157 11.73 1.00 45.85
N ILE A 158 12.87 0.32 45.89
CA ILE A 158 13.21 -0.78 44.99
C ILE A 158 13.00 -2.10 45.73
N LYS A 159 12.23 -3.01 45.13
CA LYS A 159 12.00 -4.38 45.62
C LYS A 159 12.34 -5.35 44.49
N ASP A 160 13.22 -6.32 44.77
CA ASP A 160 13.67 -7.32 43.80
C ASP A 160 14.19 -6.75 42.46
N GLY A 161 14.81 -5.55 42.52
CA GLY A 161 15.34 -4.86 41.33
C GLY A 161 14.31 -4.09 40.51
N HIS A 162 13.06 -4.03 40.96
CA HIS A 162 11.97 -3.28 40.33
C HIS A 162 11.51 -2.12 41.22
N LEU A 163 10.97 -1.07 40.59
CA LEU A 163 10.32 0.02 41.30
C LEU A 163 9.04 -0.49 41.96
N ASP A 164 8.76 0.00 43.16
CA ASP A 164 7.54 -0.35 43.90
C ASP A 164 6.28 0.04 43.11
N GLU A 165 5.39 -0.94 42.88
CA GLU A 165 4.19 -0.74 42.05
C GLU A 165 3.17 0.20 42.68
N GLU A 166 3.11 0.31 44.01
CA GLU A 166 2.18 1.22 44.69
C GLU A 166 2.66 2.67 44.56
N LEU A 167 3.96 2.92 44.73
CA LEU A 167 4.56 4.26 44.62
C LEU A 167 4.64 4.75 43.16
N PHE A 168 4.79 3.83 42.21
CA PHE A 168 4.90 4.12 40.77
C PHE A 168 3.75 3.54 39.95
N GLY A 169 2.57 3.43 40.55
CA GLY A 169 1.34 2.99 39.89
C GLY A 169 0.78 4.02 38.90
N SER A 170 1.00 5.30 39.18
CA SER A 170 0.53 6.43 38.36
C SER A 170 1.51 7.59 38.38
N VAL A 171 1.50 8.41 37.33
CA VAL A 171 2.31 9.63 37.26
C VAL A 171 1.80 10.67 38.28
N PRO A 172 2.67 11.36 39.03
CA PRO A 172 2.26 12.37 40.01
C PRO A 172 1.41 13.47 39.38
N GLU A 173 0.30 13.85 40.05
CA GLU A 173 -0.64 14.86 39.52
C GLU A 173 0.01 16.21 39.21
N LYS A 174 1.06 16.57 39.97
CA LYS A 174 1.83 17.80 39.76
C LYS A 174 2.50 17.89 38.38
N LEU A 175 2.77 16.77 37.69
CA LEU A 175 3.23 16.83 36.29
C LEU A 175 2.21 17.53 35.40
N TRP A 176 0.92 17.25 35.63
CA TRP A 176 -0.18 17.71 34.79
C TRP A 176 -0.62 19.14 35.12
N ILE A 177 -0.22 19.66 36.28
CA ILE A 177 -0.58 21.01 36.74
C ILE A 177 0.61 21.97 36.56
N GLU A 178 1.78 21.58 37.06
CA GLU A 178 2.97 22.44 37.17
C GLU A 178 4.04 22.11 36.10
N GLY A 179 3.96 20.93 35.50
CA GLY A 179 4.99 20.40 34.61
C GLY A 179 6.12 19.71 35.39
N LEU A 180 7.35 19.77 34.85
CA LEU A 180 8.55 19.24 35.49
C LEU A 180 9.52 20.40 35.79
N PRO A 181 9.36 21.11 36.92
CA PRO A 181 10.11 22.32 37.24
C PRO A 181 11.51 22.01 37.80
N LEU A 182 12.26 21.13 37.13
CA LEU A 182 13.62 20.77 37.50
C LEU A 182 14.63 21.53 36.64
N GLU A 183 15.75 21.95 37.25
CA GLU A 183 16.88 22.49 36.47
C GLU A 183 17.43 21.40 35.54
N ASP A 184 17.97 21.82 34.39
CA ASP A 184 18.37 20.92 33.30
C ASP A 184 17.25 19.94 32.92
N PHE A 185 16.18 20.50 32.35
CA PHE A 185 15.01 19.76 31.92
C PHE A 185 15.35 18.56 31.02
N ASN A 186 16.36 18.68 30.16
CA ASN A 186 16.72 17.61 29.22
C ASN A 186 17.17 16.34 29.95
N SER A 187 18.14 16.48 30.84
CA SER A 187 18.65 15.37 31.66
C SER A 187 17.57 14.81 32.59
N ALA A 188 16.79 15.69 33.23
CA ALA A 188 15.69 15.29 34.08
C ALA A 188 14.61 14.51 33.31
N TRP A 189 14.30 14.92 32.08
CA TRP A 189 13.34 14.22 31.22
C TRP A 189 13.86 12.87 30.74
N ASP A 190 15.16 12.77 30.42
CA ASP A 190 15.79 11.49 30.09
C ASP A 190 15.67 10.50 31.26
N ALA A 191 15.96 10.95 32.48
CA ALA A 191 15.81 10.13 33.68
C ALA A 191 14.36 9.73 33.95
N LEU A 192 13.42 10.68 33.82
CA LEU A 192 11.98 10.41 33.94
C LEU A 192 11.51 9.36 32.92
N GLY A 193 11.98 9.44 31.68
CA GLY A 193 11.68 8.45 30.64
C GLY A 193 12.09 7.03 31.05
N CYS A 194 13.26 6.85 31.65
CA CYS A 194 13.69 5.56 32.17
C CYS A 194 12.85 5.08 33.36
N ILE A 195 12.44 5.97 34.27
CA ILE A 195 11.56 5.63 35.39
C ILE A 195 10.20 5.17 34.87
N LEU A 196 9.61 5.91 33.92
CA LEU A 196 8.34 5.54 33.28
C LEU A 196 8.44 4.17 32.60
N ALA A 197 9.52 3.92 31.84
CA ALA A 197 9.72 2.64 31.15
C ALA A 197 9.82 1.43 32.09
N ASN A 198 10.20 1.65 33.35
CA ASN A 198 10.40 0.62 34.37
C ASN A 198 9.33 0.66 35.47
N SER A 199 8.18 1.28 35.23
CA SER A 199 7.07 1.36 36.17
C SER A 199 5.70 1.24 35.51
N ALA A 200 4.67 0.93 36.30
CA ALA A 200 3.28 0.88 35.83
C ALA A 200 2.78 2.26 35.36
N ALA A 201 3.28 3.35 35.96
CA ALA A 201 3.01 4.71 35.53
C ALA A 201 3.37 4.97 34.06
N GLY A 202 4.30 4.20 33.48
CA GLY A 202 4.66 4.25 32.07
C GLY A 202 3.56 3.86 31.08
N GLN A 203 2.48 3.25 31.55
CA GLN A 203 1.27 3.05 30.72
C GLN A 203 0.56 4.37 30.45
N LEU A 204 0.88 5.43 31.21
CA LEU A 204 0.27 6.75 31.13
C LEU A 204 -1.26 6.67 31.14
N TYR A 205 -1.82 5.74 31.92
CA TYR A 205 -3.26 5.60 32.09
C TYR A 205 -3.83 6.93 32.54
N THR A 206 -4.50 7.60 31.63
CA THR A 206 -5.07 8.91 31.89
C THR A 206 -6.46 8.91 31.35
N ALA A 207 -7.41 8.70 32.26
CA ALA A 207 -8.79 9.09 32.04
C ALA A 207 -8.79 10.61 31.80
N ASP A 208 -9.10 11.02 30.57
CA ASP A 208 -9.74 12.29 30.25
C ASP A 208 -9.13 13.55 30.92
N GLN A 209 -7.81 13.71 30.85
CA GLN A 209 -7.16 14.97 31.30
C GLN A 209 -6.94 15.93 30.11
N GLY A 210 -7.00 17.24 30.37
CA GLY A 210 -6.88 18.27 29.34
C GLY A 210 -5.49 18.37 28.68
N SER A 211 -5.25 19.49 28.00
CA SER A 211 -3.95 19.79 27.37
C SER A 211 -2.82 19.86 28.40
N LEU A 212 -1.59 19.57 27.97
CA LEU A 212 -0.40 19.72 28.84
C LEU A 212 -0.25 21.19 29.29
N PRO A 213 0.33 21.45 30.48
CA PRO A 213 0.77 22.78 30.87
C PRO A 213 1.65 23.40 29.78
N SER A 214 1.43 24.68 29.46
CA SER A 214 2.16 25.36 28.38
C SER A 214 3.68 25.32 28.55
N SER A 215 4.17 25.36 29.80
CA SER A 215 5.58 25.21 30.16
C SER A 215 6.13 23.84 29.77
N LEU A 216 5.43 22.76 30.15
CA LEU A 216 5.81 21.39 29.82
C LEU A 216 5.75 21.14 28.31
N ASN A 217 4.69 21.61 27.64
CA ASN A 217 4.56 21.49 26.19
C ASN A 217 5.75 22.13 25.44
N ALA A 218 6.10 23.37 25.79
CA ALA A 218 7.25 24.06 25.20
C ALA A 218 8.58 23.35 25.51
N ALA A 219 8.74 22.85 26.74
CA ALA A 219 9.93 22.12 27.15
C ALA A 219 10.10 20.79 26.38
N LEU A 220 9.01 20.03 26.16
CA LEU A 220 9.03 18.79 25.38
C LEU A 220 9.34 19.04 23.90
N LEU A 221 8.76 20.07 23.29
CA LEU A 221 9.08 20.44 21.92
C LEU A 221 10.55 20.82 21.75
N ASN A 222 11.12 21.54 22.73
CA ASN A 222 12.54 21.89 22.75
C ASN A 222 13.42 20.64 22.97
N TYR A 223 13.02 19.74 23.86
CA TYR A 223 13.68 18.45 24.08
C TYR A 223 13.75 17.60 22.78
N LEU A 224 12.66 17.60 22.00
CA LEU A 224 12.55 16.90 20.72
C LEU A 224 13.26 17.61 19.56
N MET A 225 14.02 18.68 19.79
CA MET A 225 14.81 19.29 18.72
C MET A 225 15.91 18.34 18.21
N PRO A 226 15.99 18.07 16.90
CA PRO A 226 17.02 17.19 16.36
C PRO A 226 18.45 17.73 16.53
N THR A 227 18.61 19.06 16.57
CA THR A 227 19.90 19.73 16.72
C THR A 227 20.38 19.83 18.17
N ARG A 228 19.67 19.20 19.11
CA ARG A 228 20.01 19.21 20.53
C ARG A 228 21.35 18.48 20.76
N GLY A 229 22.33 19.19 21.30
CA GLY A 229 23.72 18.71 21.43
C GLY A 229 23.94 17.71 22.58
N ASP A 230 23.19 17.84 23.67
CA ASP A 230 23.19 16.98 24.86
C ASP A 230 22.25 15.76 24.73
N ALA A 231 21.64 15.57 23.55
CA ALA A 231 20.75 14.45 23.32
C ALA A 231 21.46 13.09 23.40
N ILE A 232 20.79 12.11 24.02
CA ILE A 232 21.20 10.71 23.91
C ILE A 232 21.15 10.29 22.44
N GLN A 233 22.32 9.99 21.87
CA GLN A 233 22.46 9.78 20.44
C GLN A 233 21.97 8.39 20.00
N PRO A 234 21.06 8.31 19.00
CA PRO A 234 20.60 7.05 18.45
C PRO A 234 21.74 6.31 17.74
N ARG A 235 21.66 4.97 17.69
CA ARG A 235 22.68 4.17 16.99
C ARG A 235 22.32 3.90 15.55
N ILE A 236 23.35 3.55 14.79
CA ILE A 236 23.16 3.11 13.42
C ILE A 236 22.64 1.68 13.36
N LYS A 237 21.32 1.53 13.16
CA LYS A 237 20.71 0.24 12.82
C LYS A 237 21.01 -0.13 11.36
N LYS A 238 21.35 -1.40 11.14
CA LYS A 238 21.63 -1.99 9.81
C LYS A 238 20.42 -1.92 8.86
N ILE A 239 19.23 -2.01 9.45
CA ILE A 239 17.94 -1.95 8.75
C ILE A 239 17.27 -0.64 9.17
N ARG A 240 16.86 0.19 8.20
CA ARG A 240 16.13 1.44 8.42
C ARG A 240 15.08 1.65 7.34
N LEU A 241 14.01 2.34 7.71
CA LEU A 241 13.03 2.83 6.75
C LEU A 241 13.65 3.91 5.88
N ASP A 242 13.52 3.79 4.56
CA ASP A 242 13.81 4.88 3.64
C ASP A 242 12.68 5.92 3.72
N LEU A 243 12.83 6.87 4.64
CA LEU A 243 11.82 7.90 4.88
C LEU A 243 11.77 8.92 3.73
N GLU A 244 12.90 9.18 3.07
CA GLU A 244 12.99 10.08 1.93
C GLU A 244 12.14 9.60 0.76
N HIS A 245 12.05 8.28 0.53
CA HIS A 245 11.18 7.69 -0.48
C HIS A 245 9.72 8.17 -0.40
N TYR A 246 9.20 8.38 0.81
CA TYR A 246 7.83 8.83 1.04
C TYR A 246 7.74 10.36 1.08
N ARG A 247 8.74 11.03 1.69
CA ARG A 247 8.79 12.48 1.85
C ARG A 247 8.77 13.24 0.51
N VAL A 248 9.41 12.70 -0.52
CA VAL A 248 9.53 13.38 -1.84
C VAL A 248 8.29 13.22 -2.72
N LYS A 249 7.35 12.34 -2.36
CA LYS A 249 6.14 12.10 -3.13
C LYS A 249 5.07 13.11 -2.77
N ASP A 250 4.33 13.57 -3.77
CA ASP A 250 3.10 14.32 -3.54
C ASP A 250 1.99 13.43 -2.99
N LEU A 251 0.94 14.06 -2.46
CA LEU A 251 -0.19 13.36 -1.85
C LEU A 251 -0.86 12.38 -2.81
N ASN A 252 -1.02 12.76 -4.08
CA ASN A 252 -1.67 11.92 -5.08
C ASN A 252 -0.84 10.65 -5.35
N THR A 253 0.47 10.77 -5.48
CA THR A 253 1.39 9.65 -5.66
C THR A 253 1.40 8.72 -4.45
N LEU A 254 1.26 9.26 -3.23
CA LEU A 254 1.14 8.47 -2.00
C LEU A 254 -0.19 7.71 -1.92
N LEU A 255 -1.32 8.35 -2.21
CA LEU A 255 -2.65 7.71 -2.20
C LEU A 255 -2.79 6.62 -3.26
N LEU A 256 -2.18 6.81 -4.43
CA LEU A 256 -2.19 5.84 -5.53
C LEU A 256 -1.14 4.73 -5.34
N SER A 257 -0.33 4.79 -4.28
CA SER A 257 0.64 3.74 -3.99
C SER A 257 -0.04 2.53 -3.34
N ASN A 258 0.48 1.33 -3.60
CA ASN A 258 0.02 0.09 -2.93
C ASN A 258 0.53 -0.03 -1.48
N THR A 259 1.07 1.04 -0.90
CA THR A 259 1.62 1.04 0.45
C THR A 259 0.66 1.74 1.41
N GLU A 260 0.47 1.18 2.61
CA GLU A 260 -0.35 1.78 3.66
C GLU A 260 0.54 2.15 4.86
N PRO A 261 0.38 3.35 5.47
CA PRO A 261 1.21 3.80 6.58
C PRO A 261 1.23 2.83 7.77
N HIS A 262 0.08 2.21 8.06
CA HIS A 262 -0.09 1.32 9.20
C HIS A 262 0.75 0.03 9.09
N TYR A 263 1.16 -0.38 7.89
CA TYR A 263 2.08 -1.51 7.71
C TYR A 263 3.55 -1.08 7.67
N ILE A 264 3.83 0.21 7.49
CA ILE A 264 5.19 0.72 7.32
C ILE A 264 5.78 1.14 8.65
N PHE A 265 5.15 2.11 9.30
CA PHE A 265 5.75 2.80 10.46
C PHE A 265 5.78 1.95 11.73
N PRO A 266 4.70 1.22 12.12
CA PRO A 266 4.71 0.40 13.33
C PRO A 266 5.84 -0.64 13.40
N TYR A 267 6.18 -1.22 12.25
CA TYR A 267 7.19 -2.28 12.13
C TYR A 267 8.58 -1.75 11.78
N SER A 268 8.75 -0.43 11.67
CA SER A 268 10.03 0.18 11.34
C SER A 268 10.97 0.14 12.56
N PRO A 269 12.20 -0.38 12.40
CA PRO A 269 13.16 -0.43 13.49
C PRO A 269 13.70 0.96 13.82
N THR A 270 13.52 1.40 15.06
CA THR A 270 13.99 2.68 15.60
C THR A 270 14.88 2.45 16.83
N ASP A 271 15.84 3.33 17.08
CA ASP A 271 16.73 3.29 18.26
C ASP A 271 16.57 4.57 19.09
N SER A 272 15.33 4.90 19.45
CA SER A 272 14.98 6.07 20.26
C SER A 272 15.20 5.80 21.75
N SER A 273 15.61 6.82 22.51
CA SER A 273 15.66 6.75 23.98
C SER A 273 14.25 6.67 24.57
N TRP A 274 14.13 6.24 25.82
CA TRP A 274 12.86 6.33 26.55
C TRP A 274 12.35 7.76 26.71
N GLY A 275 13.24 8.75 26.87
CA GLY A 275 12.86 10.16 26.91
C GLY A 275 12.22 10.63 25.60
N ASP A 276 12.82 10.30 24.44
CA ASP A 276 12.27 10.60 23.11
C ASP A 276 10.91 9.89 22.92
N TYR A 277 10.82 8.61 23.33
CA TYR A 277 9.59 7.83 23.27
C TYR A 277 8.43 8.47 24.05
N TYR A 278 8.66 8.81 25.32
CA TYR A 278 7.61 9.35 26.19
C TYR A 278 7.25 10.79 25.85
N ALA A 279 8.20 11.60 25.38
CA ALA A 279 7.91 12.93 24.85
C ALA A 279 6.97 12.85 23.64
N LEU A 280 7.27 12.01 22.66
CA LEU A 280 6.41 11.82 21.48
C LEU A 280 5.03 11.26 21.85
N LEU A 281 4.97 10.31 22.78
CA LEU A 281 3.73 9.70 23.25
C LEU A 281 2.81 10.72 23.95
N LEU A 282 3.36 11.56 24.82
CA LEU A 282 2.60 12.61 25.51
C LEU A 282 2.16 13.72 24.56
N MET A 283 3.03 14.15 23.67
CA MET A 283 2.68 15.15 22.66
C MET A 283 1.55 14.65 21.76
N TRP A 284 1.59 13.38 21.33
CA TRP A 284 0.53 12.81 20.49
C TRP A 284 -0.82 12.70 21.20
N SER A 285 -0.82 12.28 22.47
CA SER A 285 -2.05 12.08 23.24
C SER A 285 -2.69 13.39 23.71
N ARG A 286 -1.90 14.44 23.96
CA ARG A 286 -2.41 15.67 24.60
C ARG A 286 -2.39 16.92 23.74
N ASN A 287 -1.42 17.03 22.82
CA ASN A 287 -1.23 18.21 21.97
C ASN A 287 -0.91 17.79 20.52
N PRO A 288 -1.82 17.07 19.83
CA PRO A 288 -1.55 16.48 18.52
C PRO A 288 -1.21 17.52 17.45
N TYR A 289 -1.82 18.71 17.49
CA TYR A 289 -1.53 19.81 16.55
C TYR A 289 -0.06 20.27 16.62
N GLU A 290 0.48 20.43 17.83
CA GLU A 290 1.87 20.85 18.03
C GLU A 290 2.84 19.75 17.57
N LEU A 291 2.53 18.48 17.85
CA LEU A 291 3.33 17.35 17.37
C LEU A 291 3.33 17.29 15.84
N VAL A 292 2.17 17.44 15.21
CA VAL A 292 2.03 17.41 13.75
C VAL A 292 2.77 18.58 13.11
N SER A 293 2.67 19.78 13.66
CA SER A 293 3.43 20.95 13.22
C SER A 293 4.95 20.68 13.32
N TRP A 294 5.41 20.12 14.44
CA TRP A 294 6.81 19.73 14.62
C TRP A 294 7.27 18.66 13.60
N LEU A 295 6.48 17.62 13.36
CA LEU A 295 6.77 16.58 12.36
C LEU A 295 6.83 17.15 10.95
N SER A 296 5.87 18.00 10.60
CA SER A 296 5.80 18.69 9.31
C SER A 296 7.07 19.51 9.07
N ARG A 297 7.55 20.23 10.10
CA ARG A 297 8.80 20.98 10.04
C ARG A 297 10.02 20.07 9.81
N ILE A 298 10.09 18.90 10.45
CA ILE A 298 11.18 17.93 10.21
C ILE A 298 11.11 17.39 8.78
N CYS A 299 9.92 17.03 8.31
CA CYS A 299 9.72 16.45 6.98
C CYS A 299 9.70 17.49 5.85
N SER A 300 9.72 18.79 6.14
CA SER A 300 9.76 19.86 5.14
C SER A 300 11.08 19.92 4.36
N LYS A 301 12.14 19.30 4.89
CA LYS A 301 13.49 19.28 4.30
C LYS A 301 14.01 17.84 4.21
N PRO A 302 14.99 17.57 3.32
CA PRO A 302 15.69 16.28 3.32
C PRO A 302 16.22 15.94 4.71
N ILE A 303 15.96 14.70 5.14
CA ILE A 303 16.36 14.20 6.45
C ILE A 303 17.76 13.60 6.33
N GLU A 304 18.77 14.43 6.58
CA GLU A 304 20.18 14.06 6.44
C GLU A 304 20.78 13.47 7.72
N ASP A 305 20.33 13.94 8.89
CA ASP A 305 20.87 13.52 10.17
C ASP A 305 20.09 12.35 10.79
N LEU A 306 20.81 11.54 11.57
CA LEU A 306 20.24 10.34 12.17
C LEU A 306 19.18 10.64 13.22
N ARG A 307 19.32 11.71 14.00
CA ARG A 307 18.39 12.01 15.08
C ARG A 307 17.04 12.44 14.51
N SER A 308 17.01 13.31 13.51
CA SER A 308 15.80 13.67 12.77
C SER A 308 15.11 12.44 12.18
N HIS A 309 15.88 11.53 11.58
CA HIS A 309 15.34 10.28 11.02
C HIS A 309 14.66 9.42 12.09
N VAL A 310 15.35 9.13 13.20
CA VAL A 310 14.82 8.28 14.27
C VAL A 310 13.61 8.92 14.94
N LEU A 311 13.66 10.24 15.21
CA LEU A 311 12.55 10.98 15.81
C LEU A 311 11.32 11.00 14.90
N ALA A 312 11.49 11.22 13.60
CA ALA A 312 10.38 11.20 12.64
C ALA A 312 9.76 9.81 12.55
N VAL A 313 10.56 8.75 12.38
CA VAL A 313 10.06 7.38 12.30
C VAL A 313 9.36 6.97 13.59
N GLU A 314 9.93 7.31 14.76
CA GLU A 314 9.30 7.01 16.06
C GLU A 314 7.99 7.80 16.23
N GLY A 315 7.94 9.06 15.79
CA GLY A 315 6.73 9.87 15.80
C GLY A 315 5.61 9.26 14.94
N PHE A 316 5.91 8.93 13.67
CA PHE A 316 4.94 8.26 12.79
C PHE A 316 4.52 6.89 13.32
N LYS A 317 5.44 6.15 13.96
CA LYS A 317 5.13 4.87 14.61
C LYS A 317 4.13 5.05 15.74
N ARG A 318 4.32 6.05 16.63
CA ARG A 318 3.37 6.34 17.71
C ARG A 318 2.01 6.76 17.18
N ILE A 319 1.99 7.62 16.15
CA ILE A 319 0.75 8.07 15.49
C ILE A 319 0.01 6.87 14.90
N CYS A 320 0.67 6.05 14.07
CA CYS A 320 0.03 4.91 13.41
C CYS A 320 -0.43 3.83 14.38
N LEU A 321 0.30 3.61 15.48
CA LEU A 321 -0.12 2.71 16.55
C LEU A 321 -1.32 3.27 17.31
N GLY A 322 -1.27 4.53 17.72
CA GLY A 322 -2.35 5.19 18.46
C GLY A 322 -3.67 5.18 17.69
N LEU A 323 -3.64 5.57 16.42
CA LEU A 323 -4.81 5.58 15.54
C LEU A 323 -5.41 4.19 15.29
N GLY A 324 -4.63 3.12 15.50
CA GLY A 324 -5.10 1.75 15.41
C GLY A 324 -5.95 1.30 16.60
N PHE A 325 -5.83 1.97 17.75
CA PHE A 325 -6.53 1.62 18.99
C PHE A 325 -7.58 2.67 19.39
N ASP A 326 -7.22 3.96 19.37
CA ASP A 326 -8.07 5.06 19.82
C ASP A 326 -8.15 6.13 18.72
N LYS A 327 -9.35 6.32 18.16
CA LYS A 327 -9.60 7.23 17.03
C LYS A 327 -10.21 8.53 17.53
N HIS A 328 -9.38 9.43 18.05
CA HIS A 328 -9.84 10.76 18.44
C HIS A 328 -9.96 11.67 17.22
N ALA A 329 -11.11 12.36 17.09
CA ALA A 329 -11.37 13.28 15.99
C ALA A 329 -10.30 14.38 15.88
N ASP A 330 -9.86 14.92 17.03
CA ASP A 330 -8.85 15.97 17.10
C ASP A 330 -7.48 15.54 16.55
N GLN A 331 -7.12 14.27 16.74
CA GLN A 331 -5.87 13.69 16.22
C GLN A 331 -5.90 13.55 14.70
N ILE A 332 -7.04 13.10 14.15
CA ILE A 332 -7.26 13.05 12.70
C ILE A 332 -7.22 14.47 12.13
N ASP A 333 -7.85 15.44 12.80
CA ASP A 333 -7.90 16.83 12.37
C ASP A 333 -6.53 17.49 12.36
N ALA A 334 -5.70 17.22 13.37
CA ALA A 334 -4.32 17.68 13.40
C ALA A 334 -3.55 17.19 12.16
N LEU A 335 -3.69 15.92 11.79
CA LEU A 335 -3.00 15.33 10.63
C LEU A 335 -3.49 15.89 9.29
N LEU A 336 -4.81 16.02 9.11
CA LEU A 336 -5.40 16.54 7.88
C LEU A 336 -5.12 18.03 7.67
N SER A 337 -4.86 18.78 8.74
CA SER A 337 -4.52 20.21 8.69
C SER A 337 -3.04 20.49 8.37
N SER A 338 -2.21 19.45 8.23
CA SER A 338 -0.78 19.59 7.89
C SER A 338 -0.59 20.08 6.45
N ASP A 339 0.50 20.83 6.22
CA ASP A 339 0.95 21.24 4.88
C ASP A 339 1.80 20.16 4.18
N THR A 340 2.20 19.12 4.92
CA THR A 340 3.13 18.08 4.49
C THR A 340 2.36 16.86 4.00
N ASP A 341 2.49 16.54 2.71
CA ASP A 341 1.70 15.50 2.03
C ASP A 341 1.83 14.12 2.69
N MET A 342 3.02 13.74 3.17
CA MET A 342 3.24 12.48 3.89
C MET A 342 2.47 12.41 5.21
N VAL A 343 2.29 13.53 5.91
CA VAL A 343 1.53 13.60 7.16
C VAL A 343 0.03 13.54 6.87
N VAL A 344 -0.43 14.30 5.87
CA VAL A 344 -1.83 14.25 5.39
C VAL A 344 -2.20 12.85 4.92
N TRP A 345 -1.29 12.15 4.25
CA TRP A 345 -1.47 10.76 3.82
C TRP A 345 -1.73 9.82 5.01
N VAL A 346 -0.98 9.93 6.11
CA VAL A 346 -1.25 9.19 7.36
C VAL A 346 -2.64 9.55 7.91
N GLY A 347 -2.98 10.84 7.92
CA GLY A 347 -4.30 11.32 8.36
C GLY A 347 -5.45 10.79 7.52
N LEU A 348 -5.29 10.69 6.21
CA LEU A 348 -6.33 10.19 5.29
C LEU A 348 -6.61 8.70 5.47
N HIS A 349 -5.59 7.88 5.72
CA HIS A 349 -5.82 6.47 6.08
C HIS A 349 -6.55 6.33 7.41
N ALA A 350 -6.22 7.17 8.40
CA ALA A 350 -6.93 7.19 9.67
C ALA A 350 -8.40 7.63 9.52
N PHE A 351 -8.62 8.67 8.72
CA PHE A 351 -9.94 9.20 8.39
C PHE A 351 -10.79 8.17 7.64
N GLN A 352 -10.22 7.50 6.64
CA GLN A 352 -10.87 6.42 5.89
C GLN A 352 -11.31 5.27 6.80
N ASP A 353 -10.44 4.82 7.70
CA ASP A 353 -10.77 3.74 8.64
C ASP A 353 -11.79 4.20 9.71
N ALA A 354 -11.79 5.48 10.09
CA ALA A 354 -12.78 6.04 11.01
C ALA A 354 -14.18 6.17 10.38
N LEU A 355 -14.26 6.58 9.10
CA LEU A 355 -15.52 6.59 8.33
C LEU A 355 -16.07 5.17 8.15
N LYS A 356 -15.20 4.22 7.78
CA LYS A 356 -15.56 2.82 7.56
C LYS A 356 -16.16 2.16 8.80
N ASN A 357 -15.56 2.40 9.98
CA ASN A 357 -16.01 1.80 11.23
C ASN A 357 -17.15 2.59 11.92
N GLY A 358 -17.62 3.68 11.30
CA GLY A 358 -18.70 4.51 11.83
C GLY A 358 -18.31 5.37 13.04
N THR A 359 -17.01 5.54 13.32
CA THR A 359 -16.53 6.42 14.40
C THR A 359 -16.73 7.89 14.04
N LEU A 360 -16.61 8.23 12.76
CA LEU A 360 -16.94 9.55 12.23
C LEU A 360 -18.22 9.45 11.38
N GLY A 361 -19.15 10.38 11.60
CA GLY A 361 -20.38 10.50 10.82
C GLY A 361 -20.17 11.20 9.48
N ILE A 362 -21.26 11.31 8.71
CA ILE A 362 -21.28 11.91 7.36
C ILE A 362 -20.89 13.39 7.41
N GLU A 363 -21.17 14.08 8.51
CA GLU A 363 -20.77 15.46 8.75
C GLU A 363 -19.25 15.67 8.66
N ALA A 364 -18.45 14.64 8.96
CA ALA A 364 -16.99 14.71 8.88
C ALA A 364 -16.48 14.85 7.43
N LEU A 365 -17.30 14.56 6.42
CA LEU A 365 -16.94 14.73 5.02
C LEU A 365 -16.62 16.19 4.65
N VAL A 366 -17.09 17.18 5.40
CA VAL A 366 -16.73 18.61 5.19
C VAL A 366 -15.23 18.85 5.28
N LYS A 367 -14.51 18.01 6.04
CA LYS A 367 -13.05 18.09 6.22
C LYS A 367 -12.26 17.87 4.92
N ILE A 368 -12.88 17.21 3.94
CA ILE A 368 -12.26 16.98 2.64
C ILE A 368 -12.12 18.29 1.85
N ASP A 369 -13.00 19.26 2.09
CA ASP A 369 -13.05 20.52 1.32
C ASP A 369 -11.83 21.41 1.58
N SER A 370 -11.15 21.25 2.72
CA SER A 370 -9.93 21.99 3.07
C SER A 370 -8.64 21.37 2.51
N LEU A 371 -8.71 20.21 1.86
CA LEU A 371 -7.52 19.52 1.33
C LEU A 371 -7.08 20.13 -0.02
N LYS A 372 -5.81 19.93 -0.39
CA LYS A 372 -5.24 20.47 -1.64
C LYS A 372 -5.94 19.93 -2.90
N ASP A 373 -6.37 18.67 -2.89
CA ASP A 373 -7.08 18.03 -4.00
C ASP A 373 -8.28 17.20 -3.49
N PRO A 374 -9.40 17.86 -3.15
CA PRO A 374 -10.58 17.21 -2.58
C PRO A 374 -11.16 16.13 -3.51
N ARG A 375 -11.08 16.33 -4.83
CA ARG A 375 -11.65 15.41 -5.83
C ARG A 375 -10.89 14.10 -5.90
N THR A 376 -9.56 14.16 -5.93
CA THR A 376 -8.73 12.95 -5.90
C THR A 376 -8.94 12.16 -4.61
N VAL A 377 -9.01 12.85 -3.47
CA VAL A 377 -9.28 12.22 -2.17
C VAL A 377 -10.66 11.56 -2.14
N LEU A 378 -11.71 12.23 -2.64
CA LEU A 378 -13.05 11.63 -2.74
C LEU A 378 -13.05 10.38 -3.62
N CYS A 379 -12.40 10.44 -4.78
CA CYS A 379 -12.28 9.30 -5.69
C CYS A 379 -11.58 8.11 -5.02
N TRP A 380 -10.46 8.38 -4.33
CA TRP A 380 -9.74 7.37 -3.56
C TRP A 380 -10.60 6.78 -2.44
N LEU A 381 -11.30 7.60 -1.65
CA LEU A 381 -12.20 7.14 -0.58
C LEU A 381 -13.35 6.27 -1.13
N ILE A 382 -13.93 6.62 -2.27
CA ILE A 382 -14.99 5.83 -2.91
C ILE A 382 -14.46 4.46 -3.33
N ASN A 383 -13.23 4.41 -3.86
CA ASN A 383 -12.56 3.17 -4.24
C ASN A 383 -12.33 2.27 -3.01
N GLU A 384 -11.77 2.82 -1.94
CA GLU A 384 -11.55 2.10 -0.69
C GLU A 384 -12.86 1.63 -0.04
N ALA A 385 -13.93 2.45 -0.10
CA ALA A 385 -15.26 2.10 0.38
C ALA A 385 -15.98 1.06 -0.50
N HIS A 386 -15.50 0.75 -1.70
CA HIS A 386 -16.10 -0.32 -2.52
C HIS A 386 -15.68 -1.71 -2.04
N PHE A 387 -14.44 -1.88 -1.56
CA PHE A 387 -13.90 -3.18 -1.12
C PHE A 387 -14.42 -3.63 0.25
N VAL A 388 -15.20 -2.78 0.92
CA VAL A 388 -15.80 -3.04 2.23
C VAL A 388 -17.27 -2.67 2.14
N SER A 389 -18.18 -3.52 2.61
CA SER A 389 -19.60 -3.16 2.75
C SER A 389 -19.77 -2.01 3.75
N SER A 390 -19.74 -0.77 3.26
CA SER A 390 -19.88 0.44 4.07
C SER A 390 -20.96 1.37 3.51
N ASP A 391 -21.83 1.86 4.39
CA ASP A 391 -22.93 2.76 4.05
C ASP A 391 -22.46 4.20 3.70
N ILE A 392 -21.16 4.47 3.81
CA ILE A 392 -20.59 5.78 3.49
C ILE A 392 -20.43 6.01 1.98
N LYS A 393 -20.34 4.95 1.17
CA LYS A 393 -20.05 5.03 -0.27
C LYS A 393 -21.07 5.92 -1.03
N PRO A 394 -22.39 5.79 -0.84
CA PRO A 394 -23.36 6.68 -1.50
C PRO A 394 -23.15 8.15 -1.14
N HIS A 395 -22.86 8.45 0.13
CA HIS A 395 -22.62 9.81 0.61
C HIS A 395 -21.36 10.44 -0.01
N LEU A 396 -20.29 9.66 -0.15
CA LEU A 396 -19.07 10.08 -0.85
C LEU A 396 -19.33 10.39 -2.33
N ILE A 397 -20.09 9.52 -3.02
CA ILE A 397 -20.48 9.73 -4.42
C ILE A 397 -21.32 11.00 -4.55
N THR A 398 -22.33 11.19 -3.69
CA THR A 398 -23.14 12.42 -3.68
C THR A 398 -22.28 13.66 -3.50
N LYS A 399 -21.36 13.66 -2.53
CA LYS A 399 -20.45 14.81 -2.32
C LYS A 399 -19.54 15.06 -3.53
N LEU A 400 -18.99 14.01 -4.13
CA LEU A 400 -18.18 14.12 -5.35
C LEU A 400 -18.99 14.74 -6.48
N THR A 401 -20.18 14.20 -6.79
CA THR A 401 -21.01 14.71 -7.89
C THR A 401 -21.43 16.17 -7.67
N GLN A 402 -21.75 16.58 -6.45
CA GLN A 402 -22.06 17.97 -6.10
C GLN A 402 -20.86 18.93 -6.24
N SER A 403 -19.63 18.42 -6.14
CA SER A 403 -18.40 19.22 -6.29
C SER A 403 -17.98 19.45 -7.75
N ILE A 404 -18.64 18.78 -8.71
CA ILE A 404 -18.26 18.83 -10.12
C ILE A 404 -18.91 20.03 -10.81
N GLU A 405 -18.08 20.93 -11.32
CA GLU A 405 -18.51 21.96 -12.26
C GLU A 405 -18.74 21.32 -13.65
N ALA A 406 -20.01 21.08 -13.98
CA ALA A 406 -20.43 20.50 -15.25
C ALA A 406 -20.42 21.54 -16.40
N PRO A 407 -20.16 21.13 -17.66
CA PRO A 407 -19.79 19.79 -18.11
C PRO A 407 -18.28 19.51 -18.01
N LEU A 408 -17.91 18.26 -17.73
CA LEU A 408 -16.51 17.81 -17.67
C LEU A 408 -15.93 17.59 -19.07
N THR A 409 -14.67 17.96 -19.24
CA THR A 409 -13.90 17.62 -20.44
C THR A 409 -13.40 16.17 -20.40
N ASP A 410 -13.03 15.60 -21.55
CA ASP A 410 -12.47 14.24 -21.65
C ASP A 410 -11.17 14.05 -20.84
N ASN A 411 -10.41 15.13 -20.63
CA ASN A 411 -9.21 15.14 -19.80
C ASN A 411 -9.58 15.17 -18.31
N ASN A 412 -10.52 16.02 -17.91
CA ASN A 412 -10.95 16.07 -16.50
C ASN A 412 -11.60 14.74 -16.07
N LEU A 413 -12.38 14.09 -16.94
CA LEU A 413 -12.89 12.75 -16.68
C LEU A 413 -11.76 11.70 -16.60
N HIS A 414 -10.71 11.85 -17.43
CA HIS A 414 -9.56 10.95 -17.35
C HIS A 414 -8.84 11.04 -16.01
N GLU A 415 -8.62 12.27 -15.52
CA GLU A 415 -7.98 12.54 -14.24
C GLU A 415 -8.84 12.04 -13.07
N LEU A 416 -10.16 12.30 -13.11
CA LEU A 416 -11.11 11.81 -12.10
C LEU A 416 -11.13 10.27 -12.01
N LEU A 417 -10.93 9.58 -13.13
CA LEU A 417 -10.92 8.13 -13.16
C LEU A 417 -9.61 7.51 -12.65
N GLN A 418 -8.51 8.26 -12.50
CA GLN A 418 -7.23 7.67 -12.05
C GLN A 418 -7.31 7.11 -10.62
N PRO A 419 -7.87 7.80 -9.62
CA PRO A 419 -7.84 7.33 -8.23
C PRO A 419 -8.86 6.23 -7.93
N VAL A 420 -9.85 6.03 -8.80
CA VAL A 420 -10.81 4.92 -8.70
C VAL A 420 -10.33 3.65 -9.38
N ARG A 421 -9.16 3.67 -10.04
CA ARG A 421 -8.56 2.45 -10.58
C ARG A 421 -8.22 1.50 -9.43
N GLY A 422 -8.46 0.22 -9.65
CA GLY A 422 -8.05 -0.81 -8.69
C GLY A 422 -6.53 -0.90 -8.58
N ARG A 423 -6.03 -1.71 -7.64
CA ARG A 423 -4.59 -1.93 -7.39
C ARG A 423 -3.77 -2.39 -8.60
N LEU A 424 -4.44 -2.95 -9.62
CA LEU A 424 -3.83 -3.33 -10.90
C LEU A 424 -3.81 -2.19 -11.95
N GLY A 425 -4.21 -0.98 -11.56
CA GLY A 425 -4.30 0.18 -12.45
C GLY A 425 -5.45 0.10 -13.46
N ARG A 426 -6.44 -0.77 -13.25
CA ARG A 426 -7.58 -0.99 -14.16
C ARG A 426 -8.87 -0.36 -13.63
N LEU A 427 -9.77 0.00 -14.54
CA LEU A 427 -11.13 0.47 -14.19
C LEU A 427 -12.06 -0.68 -13.75
N HIS A 428 -11.64 -1.93 -13.93
CA HIS A 428 -12.31 -3.12 -13.45
C HIS A 428 -11.30 -4.06 -12.79
N HIS A 429 -11.71 -4.79 -11.74
CA HIS A 429 -10.84 -5.78 -11.09
C HIS A 429 -11.57 -7.07 -10.73
N LEU A 430 -12.40 -7.07 -9.67
CA LEU A 430 -13.22 -8.23 -9.31
C LEU A 430 -14.58 -8.20 -10.02
N THR A 431 -15.18 -7.01 -10.04
CA THR A 431 -16.43 -6.69 -10.73
C THR A 431 -16.35 -5.24 -11.22
N PRO A 432 -16.98 -4.89 -12.35
CA PRO A 432 -17.10 -3.51 -12.75
C PRO A 432 -18.19 -2.82 -11.90
N TRP A 433 -17.80 -1.80 -11.15
CA TRP A 433 -18.71 -1.06 -10.27
C TRP A 433 -18.74 0.44 -10.59
N ILE A 434 -17.73 0.93 -11.30
CA ILE A 434 -17.49 2.36 -11.54
C ILE A 434 -18.62 2.96 -12.39
N LEU A 435 -19.07 2.25 -13.43
CA LEU A 435 -20.16 2.74 -14.28
C LEU A 435 -21.42 2.97 -13.45
N GLU A 436 -21.93 1.91 -12.81
CA GLU A 436 -23.19 1.94 -12.10
C GLU A 436 -23.16 2.85 -10.87
N SER A 437 -22.10 2.76 -10.06
CA SER A 437 -22.04 3.52 -8.81
C SER A 437 -21.65 4.98 -9.02
N LEU A 438 -20.69 5.27 -9.89
CA LEU A 438 -20.07 6.59 -9.98
C LEU A 438 -20.52 7.36 -11.22
N LEU A 439 -20.48 6.74 -12.41
CA LEU A 439 -20.71 7.47 -13.65
C LEU A 439 -22.19 7.64 -13.99
N VAL A 440 -23.07 6.71 -13.60
CA VAL A 440 -24.53 6.86 -13.78
C VAL A 440 -25.06 8.11 -13.06
N PRO A 441 -24.74 8.37 -11.78
CA PRO A 441 -25.13 9.63 -11.13
C PRO A 441 -24.60 10.89 -11.85
N MET A 442 -23.42 10.79 -12.47
CA MET A 442 -22.85 11.90 -13.26
C MET A 442 -23.55 12.08 -14.61
N LEU A 443 -24.03 11.00 -15.23
CA LEU A 443 -24.87 11.03 -16.43
C LEU A 443 -26.24 11.67 -16.11
N GLU A 444 -26.86 11.33 -14.98
CA GLU A 444 -28.11 11.93 -14.49
C GLU A 444 -28.00 13.45 -14.36
N GLN A 445 -26.89 13.93 -13.80
CA GLN A 445 -26.60 15.36 -13.64
C GLN A 445 -26.12 16.04 -14.92
N LYS A 446 -25.92 15.28 -16.00
CA LYS A 446 -25.36 15.74 -17.29
C LYS A 446 -23.97 16.38 -17.14
N SER A 447 -23.22 15.95 -16.13
CA SER A 447 -21.83 16.35 -15.92
C SER A 447 -20.90 15.69 -16.93
N ILE A 448 -21.30 14.54 -17.46
CA ILE A 448 -20.66 13.79 -18.54
C ILE A 448 -21.73 13.24 -19.48
N ASP A 449 -21.32 12.77 -20.66
CA ASP A 449 -22.20 12.07 -21.59
C ASP A 449 -21.79 10.60 -21.85
N ALA A 450 -22.71 9.82 -22.41
CA ALA A 450 -22.50 8.39 -22.67
C ALA A 450 -21.38 8.14 -23.69
N ALA A 451 -21.13 9.07 -24.61
CA ALA A 451 -20.06 8.94 -25.60
C ALA A 451 -18.68 9.08 -24.93
N GLN A 452 -18.52 10.02 -23.99
CA GLN A 452 -17.30 10.14 -23.18
C GLN A 452 -16.99 8.86 -22.42
N VAL A 453 -17.99 8.29 -21.73
CA VAL A 453 -17.85 7.05 -20.98
C VAL A 453 -17.48 5.88 -21.90
N SER A 454 -18.21 5.72 -23.02
CA SER A 454 -17.96 4.65 -23.98
C SER A 454 -16.54 4.71 -24.56
N ARG A 455 -16.03 5.91 -24.86
CA ARG A 455 -14.65 6.10 -25.32
C ARG A 455 -13.62 5.66 -24.28
N LYS A 456 -13.86 5.92 -22.98
CA LYS A 456 -12.96 5.47 -21.90
C LYS A 456 -12.99 3.94 -21.74
N TRP A 457 -14.17 3.33 -21.79
CA TRP A 457 -14.33 1.86 -21.71
C TRP A 457 -13.63 1.16 -22.88
N LEU A 458 -13.84 1.67 -24.10
CA LEU A 458 -13.16 1.14 -25.28
C LEU A 458 -11.64 1.32 -25.19
N ALA A 459 -11.16 2.45 -24.68
CA ALA A 459 -9.72 2.69 -24.51
C ALA A 459 -9.10 1.70 -23.52
N GLU A 460 -9.78 1.37 -22.42
CA GLU A 460 -9.33 0.40 -21.42
C GLU A 460 -9.19 -1.01 -22.02
N LEU A 461 -10.24 -1.49 -22.71
CA LEU A 461 -10.20 -2.79 -23.40
C LEU A 461 -9.14 -2.83 -24.51
N THR A 462 -9.05 -1.75 -25.29
CA THR A 462 -8.07 -1.64 -26.38
C THR A 462 -6.64 -1.68 -25.85
N ALA A 463 -6.37 -1.04 -24.70
CA ALA A 463 -5.05 -1.10 -24.06
C ALA A 463 -4.71 -2.55 -23.65
N GLN A 464 -5.66 -3.26 -23.03
CA GLN A 464 -5.48 -4.66 -22.64
C GLN A 464 -5.23 -5.57 -23.85
N TRP A 465 -5.99 -5.41 -24.93
CA TRP A 465 -5.80 -6.19 -26.15
C TRP A 465 -4.47 -5.89 -26.85
N ARG A 466 -4.08 -4.62 -26.95
CA ARG A 466 -2.79 -4.24 -27.57
C ARG A 466 -1.60 -4.83 -26.82
N VAL A 467 -1.62 -4.76 -25.49
CA VAL A 467 -0.60 -5.35 -24.63
C VAL A 467 -0.52 -6.87 -24.84
N ALA A 468 -1.66 -7.55 -24.98
CA ALA A 468 -1.68 -8.99 -25.30
C ALA A 468 -1.14 -9.30 -26.71
N LEU A 469 -1.43 -8.46 -27.70
CA LEU A 469 -0.87 -8.59 -29.06
C LEU A 469 0.66 -8.37 -29.09
N GLU A 470 1.21 -7.63 -28.12
CA GLU A 470 2.65 -7.47 -27.86
C GLU A 470 3.25 -8.63 -27.03
N ASN A 471 2.59 -9.80 -27.02
CA ASN A 471 3.06 -11.06 -26.44
C ASN A 471 2.97 -11.13 -24.90
N GLN A 472 2.26 -10.22 -24.24
CA GLN A 472 1.94 -10.32 -22.81
C GLN A 472 0.75 -11.26 -22.54
N ASP A 473 0.55 -11.62 -21.27
CA ASP A 473 -0.55 -12.51 -20.88
C ASP A 473 -1.90 -11.78 -20.91
N LEU A 474 -2.90 -12.48 -21.44
CA LEU A 474 -4.29 -12.06 -21.43
C LEU A 474 -5.04 -12.93 -20.43
N TYR A 475 -5.56 -12.31 -19.38
CA TYR A 475 -6.45 -12.94 -18.42
C TYR A 475 -7.86 -12.43 -18.68
N PHE A 476 -8.84 -13.34 -18.65
CA PHE A 476 -10.25 -13.04 -18.85
C PHE A 476 -11.08 -13.78 -17.81
N THR A 477 -11.93 -13.03 -17.11
CA THR A 477 -12.97 -13.59 -16.25
C THR A 477 -14.36 -13.06 -16.61
N LEU A 478 -15.39 -13.89 -16.45
CA LEU A 478 -16.78 -13.51 -16.68
C LEU A 478 -17.22 -12.37 -15.76
N LEU A 479 -16.86 -12.45 -14.47
CA LEU A 479 -17.32 -11.49 -13.45
C LEU A 479 -16.66 -10.11 -13.57
N ALA A 480 -15.45 -10.01 -14.11
CA ALA A 480 -14.75 -8.74 -14.27
C ALA A 480 -14.70 -8.31 -15.74
N ASP A 481 -13.92 -9.01 -16.56
CA ASP A 481 -13.65 -8.64 -17.95
C ASP A 481 -14.91 -8.80 -18.83
N GLY A 482 -15.66 -9.89 -18.66
CA GLY A 482 -16.92 -10.13 -19.35
C GLY A 482 -17.98 -9.10 -19.01
N ALA A 483 -18.21 -8.85 -17.72
CA ALA A 483 -19.14 -7.83 -17.25
C ALA A 483 -18.74 -6.42 -17.73
N PHE A 484 -17.46 -6.04 -17.70
CA PHE A 484 -17.00 -4.74 -18.20
C PHE A 484 -17.16 -4.62 -19.73
N THR A 485 -17.06 -5.75 -20.44
CA THR A 485 -17.35 -5.83 -21.88
C THR A 485 -18.84 -5.64 -22.17
N ASP A 486 -19.70 -6.22 -21.33
CA ASP A 486 -21.15 -6.03 -21.41
C ASP A 486 -21.54 -4.56 -21.15
N GLU A 487 -20.89 -3.90 -20.18
CA GLU A 487 -21.09 -2.46 -19.94
C GLU A 487 -20.85 -1.62 -21.20
N LEU A 488 -19.74 -1.86 -21.92
CA LEU A 488 -19.46 -1.16 -23.18
C LEU A 488 -20.50 -1.47 -24.27
N ALA A 489 -20.92 -2.74 -24.37
CA ALA A 489 -21.93 -3.14 -25.36
C ALA A 489 -23.27 -2.41 -25.11
N ILE A 490 -23.69 -2.33 -23.85
CA ILE A 490 -24.92 -1.64 -23.44
C ILE A 490 -24.79 -0.14 -23.68
N LEU A 491 -23.68 0.49 -23.26
CA LEU A 491 -23.45 1.92 -23.48
C LEU A 491 -23.53 2.30 -24.96
N THR A 492 -22.98 1.45 -25.85
CA THR A 492 -23.00 1.66 -27.30
C THR A 492 -24.42 1.77 -27.86
N ALA A 493 -25.39 1.07 -27.27
CA ALA A 493 -26.80 1.12 -27.69
C ALA A 493 -27.46 2.49 -27.46
N TYR A 494 -26.91 3.30 -26.54
CA TYR A 494 -27.42 4.63 -26.20
C TYR A 494 -26.65 5.79 -26.87
N LEU A 495 -25.70 5.47 -27.75
CA LEU A 495 -24.91 6.47 -28.48
C LEU A 495 -25.63 6.96 -29.74
N ALA A 496 -25.32 8.19 -30.15
CA ALA A 496 -25.69 8.67 -31.48
C ALA A 496 -24.95 7.86 -32.58
N PRO A 497 -25.50 7.75 -33.80
CA PRO A 497 -24.86 6.97 -34.87
C PRO A 497 -23.41 7.37 -35.17
N SER A 498 -23.08 8.66 -35.08
CA SER A 498 -21.70 9.16 -35.25
C SER A 498 -20.75 8.65 -34.16
N ASP A 499 -21.21 8.55 -32.91
CA ASP A 499 -20.40 8.04 -31.81
C ASP A 499 -20.30 6.51 -31.83
N GLN A 500 -21.35 5.81 -32.27
CA GLN A 500 -21.30 4.36 -32.53
C GLN A 500 -20.21 4.03 -33.55
N GLN A 501 -20.10 4.83 -34.62
CA GLN A 501 -19.05 4.66 -35.62
C GLN A 501 -17.64 4.77 -35.02
N VAL A 502 -17.41 5.71 -34.09
CA VAL A 502 -16.11 5.84 -33.40
C VAL A 502 -15.78 4.56 -32.62
N ILE A 503 -16.77 3.95 -31.95
CA ILE A 503 -16.57 2.68 -31.24
C ILE A 503 -16.21 1.56 -32.23
N PHE A 504 -16.92 1.46 -33.35
CA PHE A 504 -16.71 0.40 -34.33
C PHE A 504 -15.35 0.52 -35.01
N GLU A 505 -14.93 1.73 -35.36
CA GLU A 505 -13.60 2.00 -35.91
C GLU A 505 -12.49 1.61 -34.93
N GLY A 506 -12.70 1.83 -33.63
CA GLY A 506 -11.77 1.41 -32.59
C GLY A 506 -11.65 -0.12 -32.50
N ILE A 507 -12.77 -0.83 -32.50
CA ILE A 507 -12.82 -2.31 -32.51
C ILE A 507 -12.15 -2.86 -33.78
N ARG A 508 -12.48 -2.30 -34.96
CA ARG A 508 -11.91 -2.71 -36.26
C ARG A 508 -10.39 -2.58 -36.28
N LYS A 509 -9.83 -1.49 -35.74
CA LYS A 509 -8.37 -1.29 -35.66
C LYS A 509 -7.66 -2.40 -34.87
N VAL A 510 -8.25 -2.87 -33.77
CA VAL A 510 -7.68 -3.96 -32.97
C VAL A 510 -7.84 -5.30 -33.68
N PHE A 511 -9.01 -5.54 -34.28
CA PHE A 511 -9.26 -6.72 -35.10
C PHE A 511 -8.24 -6.84 -36.24
N ASP A 512 -8.01 -5.77 -37.02
CA ASP A 512 -7.06 -5.78 -38.13
C ASP A 512 -5.64 -6.14 -37.66
N ALA A 513 -5.24 -5.66 -36.47
CA ALA A 513 -3.96 -5.99 -35.87
C ALA A 513 -3.87 -7.47 -35.46
N ALA A 514 -4.93 -8.02 -34.85
CA ALA A 514 -5.01 -9.43 -34.51
C ALA A 514 -5.02 -10.32 -35.77
N ALA A 515 -5.84 -9.98 -36.75
CA ALA A 515 -5.98 -10.68 -38.02
C ALA A 515 -4.66 -10.75 -38.80
N ARG A 516 -3.89 -9.64 -38.86
CA ARG A 516 -2.54 -9.64 -39.46
C ARG A 516 -1.59 -10.64 -38.81
N THR A 517 -1.71 -10.87 -37.51
CA THR A 517 -0.90 -11.85 -36.78
C THR A 517 -1.38 -13.28 -37.04
N ILE A 518 -2.70 -13.48 -37.14
CA ILE A 518 -3.31 -14.80 -37.39
C ILE A 518 -3.08 -15.28 -38.82
N TYR A 519 -3.19 -14.38 -39.81
CA TYR A 519 -3.02 -14.73 -41.22
C TYR A 519 -1.56 -14.92 -41.65
N LYS A 520 -0.58 -14.58 -40.80
CA LYS A 520 0.82 -14.92 -41.08
C LYS A 520 0.96 -16.44 -41.15
N PRO A 521 1.54 -17.00 -42.23
CA PRO A 521 1.79 -18.43 -42.33
C PRO A 521 2.57 -18.91 -41.10
N LEU A 522 2.20 -20.07 -40.55
CA LEU A 522 2.87 -20.63 -39.37
C LEU A 522 4.38 -20.77 -39.55
N SER A 523 4.84 -21.04 -40.79
CA SER A 523 6.25 -21.11 -41.15
C SER A 523 7.02 -19.79 -41.02
N ALA A 524 6.32 -18.65 -41.03
CA ALA A 524 6.86 -17.31 -40.85
C ALA A 524 6.56 -16.73 -39.44
N GLN A 525 5.89 -17.51 -38.58
CA GLN A 525 5.50 -17.09 -37.23
C GLN A 525 6.61 -17.44 -36.23
N ILE A 526 7.24 -16.42 -35.66
CA ILE A 526 8.37 -16.60 -34.72
C ILE A 526 7.87 -16.86 -33.28
N SER A 527 6.66 -16.38 -32.95
CA SER A 527 6.06 -16.52 -31.61
C SER A 527 4.72 -17.23 -31.66
N TRP A 528 4.69 -18.48 -31.21
CA TRP A 528 3.46 -19.26 -31.02
C TRP A 528 2.51 -18.58 -30.01
N ARG A 529 3.07 -17.96 -28.97
CA ARG A 529 2.32 -17.20 -27.96
C ARG A 529 1.59 -16.01 -28.57
N SER A 530 2.24 -15.26 -29.47
CA SER A 530 1.60 -14.11 -30.13
C SER A 530 0.44 -14.54 -31.03
N HIS A 531 0.57 -15.68 -31.72
CA HIS A 531 -0.52 -16.28 -32.49
C HIS A 531 -1.72 -16.63 -31.60
N ILE A 532 -1.47 -17.30 -30.47
CA ILE A 532 -2.52 -17.64 -29.48
C ILE A 532 -3.22 -16.38 -28.96
N ARG A 533 -2.44 -15.40 -28.50
CA ARG A 533 -2.99 -14.16 -27.92
C ARG A 533 -3.83 -13.41 -28.94
N ALA A 534 -3.43 -13.40 -30.21
CA ALA A 534 -4.24 -12.82 -31.28
C ALA A 534 -5.60 -13.53 -31.46
N HIS A 535 -5.64 -14.87 -31.34
CA HIS A 535 -6.89 -15.62 -31.37
C HIS A 535 -7.78 -15.35 -30.16
N GLU A 536 -7.22 -15.24 -28.95
CA GLU A 536 -7.99 -14.88 -27.75
C GLU A 536 -8.55 -13.46 -27.84
N VAL A 537 -7.75 -12.49 -28.33
CA VAL A 537 -8.22 -11.13 -28.60
C VAL A 537 -9.34 -11.15 -29.65
N ASN A 538 -9.19 -11.91 -30.73
CA ASN A 538 -10.26 -12.05 -31.74
C ASN A 538 -11.54 -12.66 -31.15
N LEU A 539 -11.44 -13.69 -30.31
CA LEU A 539 -12.59 -14.30 -29.64
C LEU A 539 -13.31 -13.30 -28.73
N TRP A 540 -12.55 -12.52 -27.97
CA TRP A 540 -13.14 -11.50 -27.10
C TRP A 540 -13.83 -10.40 -27.94
N LEU A 541 -13.16 -9.89 -28.97
CA LEU A 541 -13.75 -8.93 -29.91
C LEU A 541 -15.04 -9.48 -30.52
N PHE A 542 -15.03 -10.74 -30.98
CA PHE A 542 -16.21 -11.40 -31.52
C PHE A 542 -17.37 -11.43 -30.51
N GLY A 543 -17.10 -11.81 -29.26
CA GLY A 543 -18.09 -11.80 -28.19
C GLY A 543 -18.71 -10.41 -27.95
N LEU A 544 -17.88 -9.37 -27.90
CA LEU A 544 -18.33 -7.98 -27.78
C LEU A 544 -19.19 -7.55 -28.98
N THR A 545 -18.71 -7.78 -30.20
CA THR A 545 -19.38 -7.37 -31.43
C THR A 545 -20.74 -8.06 -31.58
N ARG A 546 -20.86 -9.34 -31.20
CA ARG A 546 -22.16 -10.06 -31.21
C ARG A 546 -23.18 -9.40 -30.31
N ARG A 547 -22.75 -8.99 -29.11
CA ARG A 547 -23.60 -8.34 -28.12
C ARG A 547 -24.02 -6.94 -28.56
N ILE A 548 -23.11 -6.16 -29.14
CA ILE A 548 -23.44 -4.84 -29.73
C ILE A 548 -24.46 -5.01 -30.86
N ALA A 549 -24.22 -5.94 -31.80
CA ALA A 549 -25.07 -6.13 -32.98
C ALA A 549 -26.53 -6.50 -32.64
N VAL A 550 -26.75 -7.13 -31.48
CA VAL A 550 -28.08 -7.47 -30.96
C VAL A 550 -28.81 -6.26 -30.37
N LEU A 551 -28.09 -5.19 -30.04
CA LEU A 551 -28.61 -3.98 -29.38
C LEU A 551 -28.78 -2.77 -30.31
N VAL A 552 -27.99 -2.66 -31.38
CA VAL A 552 -28.03 -1.50 -32.30
C VAL A 552 -29.03 -1.68 -33.45
N HIS A 553 -29.51 -0.56 -34.00
CA HIS A 553 -30.45 -0.54 -35.14
C HIS A 553 -29.81 -1.06 -36.45
N ASP A 554 -30.64 -1.62 -37.34
CA ASP A 554 -30.20 -2.33 -38.55
C ASP A 554 -29.28 -1.51 -39.49
N ASP A 555 -29.55 -0.21 -39.66
CA ASP A 555 -28.73 0.67 -40.53
C ASP A 555 -27.28 0.80 -40.03
N VAL A 556 -27.08 0.76 -38.70
CA VAL A 556 -25.76 0.85 -38.07
C VAL A 556 -25.12 -0.54 -37.90
N ARG A 557 -25.96 -1.56 -37.70
CA ARG A 557 -25.57 -2.96 -37.60
C ARG A 557 -24.82 -3.46 -38.84
N GLN A 558 -25.19 -3.01 -40.03
CA GLN A 558 -24.56 -3.45 -41.28
C GLN A 558 -23.02 -3.27 -41.29
N GLN A 559 -22.51 -2.24 -40.59
CA GLN A 559 -21.06 -2.01 -40.46
C GLN A 559 -20.37 -3.03 -39.53
N LEU A 560 -21.09 -3.58 -38.56
CA LEU A 560 -20.60 -4.64 -37.67
C LEU A 560 -20.70 -6.02 -38.31
N GLU A 561 -21.62 -6.23 -39.25
CA GLU A 561 -21.83 -7.53 -39.90
C GLU A 561 -20.58 -8.02 -40.65
N GLU A 562 -19.89 -7.12 -41.36
CA GLU A 562 -18.62 -7.46 -42.02
C GLU A 562 -17.57 -7.92 -41.01
N LEU A 563 -17.40 -7.16 -39.92
CA LEU A 563 -16.47 -7.51 -38.84
C LEU A 563 -16.85 -8.83 -38.16
N LEU A 564 -18.14 -9.07 -37.94
CA LEU A 564 -18.64 -10.32 -37.35
C LEU A 564 -18.32 -11.52 -38.22
N LEU A 565 -18.61 -11.43 -39.52
CA LEU A 565 -18.36 -12.51 -40.48
C LEU A 565 -16.86 -12.82 -40.58
N GLU A 566 -16.02 -11.80 -40.67
CA GLU A 566 -14.57 -11.98 -40.73
C GLU A 566 -14.01 -12.58 -39.43
N SER A 567 -14.50 -12.12 -38.28
CA SER A 567 -14.07 -12.60 -36.98
C SER A 567 -14.53 -14.04 -36.72
N GLU A 568 -15.77 -14.37 -37.08
CA GLU A 568 -16.32 -15.73 -37.02
C GLU A 568 -15.51 -16.70 -37.88
N ALA A 569 -15.19 -16.31 -39.13
CA ALA A 569 -14.36 -17.12 -40.01
C ALA A 569 -12.96 -17.39 -39.45
N ILE A 570 -12.42 -16.51 -38.61
CA ILE A 570 -11.16 -16.76 -37.88
C ILE A 570 -11.40 -17.73 -36.72
N VAL A 571 -12.49 -17.58 -35.97
CA VAL A 571 -12.86 -18.47 -34.86
C VAL A 571 -13.06 -19.91 -35.34
N GLU A 572 -13.75 -20.11 -36.47
CA GLU A 572 -13.98 -21.44 -37.05
C GLU A 572 -12.70 -22.17 -37.49
N ARG A 573 -11.61 -21.42 -37.76
CA ARG A 573 -10.31 -21.99 -38.14
C ARG A 573 -9.53 -22.55 -36.95
N LEU A 574 -9.98 -22.35 -35.71
CA LEU A 574 -9.34 -22.92 -34.53
C LEU A 574 -9.62 -24.44 -34.43
N PRO A 575 -8.59 -25.30 -34.44
CA PRO A 575 -8.80 -26.73 -34.28
C PRO A 575 -9.49 -27.04 -32.94
N PRO A 576 -10.45 -27.99 -32.88
CA PRO A 576 -11.19 -28.32 -31.65
C PRO A 576 -10.28 -28.67 -30.47
N CYS A 577 -9.17 -29.37 -30.73
CA CYS A 577 -8.18 -29.74 -29.71
C CYS A 577 -7.39 -28.54 -29.18
N SER A 578 -7.18 -27.50 -29.99
CA SER A 578 -6.47 -26.27 -29.61
C SER A 578 -7.35 -25.35 -28.77
N SER A 579 -8.67 -25.35 -28.99
CA SER A 579 -9.61 -24.51 -28.25
C SER A 579 -9.66 -24.81 -26.74
N ARG A 580 -9.51 -26.08 -26.34
CA ARG A 580 -9.65 -26.51 -24.93
C ARG A 580 -8.36 -26.45 -24.09
N SER A 581 -7.19 -26.42 -24.72
CA SER A 581 -5.91 -26.46 -23.99
C SER A 581 -5.18 -25.12 -23.95
N ILE A 582 -5.69 -24.11 -24.65
CA ILE A 582 -4.97 -22.85 -24.91
C ILE A 582 -5.80 -21.63 -24.51
N ILE A 583 -7.12 -21.69 -24.64
CA ILE A 583 -8.02 -20.55 -24.49
C ILE A 583 -8.76 -20.68 -23.16
N SER A 584 -8.91 -19.58 -22.43
CA SER A 584 -9.67 -19.56 -21.17
C SER A 584 -11.08 -20.12 -21.36
N ASP A 585 -11.47 -21.07 -20.51
CA ASP A 585 -12.83 -21.63 -20.49
C ASP A 585 -13.88 -20.55 -20.22
N GLU A 586 -13.55 -19.53 -19.42
CA GLU A 586 -14.45 -18.40 -19.14
C GLU A 586 -14.65 -17.53 -20.38
N LEU A 587 -13.60 -17.30 -21.18
CA LEU A 587 -13.72 -16.56 -22.44
C LEU A 587 -14.57 -17.33 -23.45
N LEU A 588 -14.35 -18.65 -23.58
CA LEU A 588 -15.19 -19.49 -24.43
C LEU A 588 -16.65 -19.49 -23.96
N THR A 589 -16.88 -19.50 -22.65
CA THR A 589 -18.23 -19.42 -22.06
C THR A 589 -18.88 -18.08 -22.40
N PHE A 590 -18.15 -16.97 -22.27
CA PHE A 590 -18.63 -15.64 -22.65
C PHE A 590 -19.05 -15.56 -24.12
N VAL A 591 -18.20 -16.08 -25.01
CA VAL A 591 -18.40 -16.04 -26.46
C VAL A 591 -19.51 -16.98 -26.93
N LYS A 592 -19.63 -18.17 -26.33
CA LYS A 592 -20.68 -19.15 -26.66
C LYS A 592 -22.02 -18.84 -26.01
N GLY A 593 -22.04 -17.96 -25.01
CA GLY A 593 -23.26 -17.47 -24.39
C GLY A 593 -24.23 -16.88 -25.42
N ASP A 594 -25.51 -16.92 -25.07
CA ASP A 594 -26.56 -16.31 -25.88
C ASP A 594 -26.44 -14.78 -25.80
N PRO A 595 -26.13 -14.07 -26.91
CA PRO A 595 -26.00 -12.63 -26.90
C PRO A 595 -27.33 -11.92 -26.61
N ASP A 596 -28.48 -12.57 -26.81
CA ASP A 596 -29.79 -11.98 -26.50
C ASP A 596 -30.01 -11.76 -25.00
N GLN A 597 -29.25 -12.45 -24.13
CA GLN A 597 -29.31 -12.22 -22.68
C GLN A 597 -29.02 -10.76 -22.31
N ILE A 598 -28.18 -10.07 -23.09
CA ILE A 598 -27.81 -8.67 -22.81
C ILE A 598 -29.00 -7.72 -22.91
N LYS A 599 -30.01 -8.03 -23.73
CA LYS A 599 -31.25 -7.22 -23.86
C LYS A 599 -32.02 -7.08 -22.55
N SER A 600 -31.87 -8.06 -21.65
CA SER A 600 -32.53 -8.11 -20.35
C SER A 600 -31.69 -7.58 -19.19
N HIS A 601 -30.50 -7.04 -19.49
CA HIS A 601 -29.56 -6.58 -18.47
C HIS A 601 -30.10 -5.35 -17.71
N SER A 602 -29.96 -5.34 -16.38
CA SER A 602 -30.49 -4.29 -15.50
C SER A 602 -29.99 -2.89 -15.86
N LEU A 603 -28.71 -2.78 -16.25
CA LEU A 603 -28.08 -1.51 -16.67
C LEU A 603 -28.82 -0.76 -17.78
N HIS A 604 -29.60 -1.43 -18.64
CA HIS A 604 -30.43 -0.75 -19.63
C HIS A 604 -31.41 0.23 -18.96
N GLN A 605 -32.09 -0.21 -17.91
CA GLN A 605 -33.05 0.63 -17.19
C GLN A 605 -32.34 1.78 -16.47
N THR A 606 -31.18 1.49 -15.87
CA THR A 606 -30.34 2.47 -15.16
C THR A 606 -29.86 3.58 -16.10
N ILE A 607 -29.21 3.23 -17.21
CA ILE A 607 -28.66 4.19 -18.18
C ILE A 607 -29.79 4.95 -18.88
N GLN A 608 -30.87 4.27 -19.27
CA GLN A 608 -32.01 4.93 -19.91
C GLN A 608 -32.67 5.96 -18.99
N THR A 609 -32.74 5.70 -17.69
CA THR A 609 -33.26 6.66 -16.70
C THR A 609 -32.33 7.85 -16.57
N ALA A 610 -31.02 7.62 -16.55
CA ALA A 610 -30.02 8.67 -16.42
C ALA A 610 -29.95 9.64 -17.61
N ILE A 611 -30.15 9.14 -18.83
CA ILE A 611 -30.03 9.94 -20.06
C ILE A 611 -31.36 10.65 -20.42
N LYS A 612 -32.50 10.25 -19.82
CA LYS A 612 -33.81 10.87 -20.13
C LYS A 612 -33.84 12.35 -19.70
N PRO A 613 -34.41 13.25 -20.51
CA PRO A 613 -34.63 14.62 -20.08
C PRO A 613 -35.63 14.65 -18.92
N HIS A 614 -35.21 15.12 -17.74
CA HIS A 614 -36.14 15.51 -16.67
C HIS A 614 -36.99 16.68 -17.18
N HIS A 615 -38.31 16.45 -17.28
CA HIS A 615 -39.30 17.46 -17.66
C HIS A 615 -39.59 18.43 -16.52
#